data_AF-A0AAW3ZUY3-F1
#
_entry.id   AF-A0AAW3ZUY3-F1
#
_cell.length_a   1.000
_cell.length_b   1.000
_cell.length_c   1.000
_cell.angle_alpha   90.00
_cell.angle_beta   90.00
_cell.angle_gamma   90.00
#
_symmetry.space_group_name_H-M   'P 1'
#
loop_
_entity.id
_entity.type
_entity.pdbx_description
1 polymer ?
#
loop_
_entity_poly.entity_id
_entity_poly.type
_entity_poly.pdbx_seq_one_letter_code
_entity_poly.pdbx_strand_id
1 'polypeptide(L)'
;MSMHAKRSSRVDLSLWSEASRRSMLAAFPPKYYTDIHYVCYHCGGQSVFLGADQKITFEVKRQYVWQRRVLCERCKLESERLKAELRSIRKVRKERGAFAHHDRAQSERMLTLLQLLPKYALRKDTAAIRMLEKELGDVV
;
A
#
# COMPACT_ATOMS: atom_id res chain seq x y z
N MET A 1 -3.39 7.31 -32.74
CA MET A 1 -4.36 6.34 -32.21
C MET A 1 -3.64 5.00 -32.04
N SER A 2 -3.10 4.70 -30.85
CA SER A 2 -2.32 3.47 -30.64
C SER A 2 -3.21 2.29 -30.30
N MET A 3 -3.33 1.37 -31.26
CA MET A 3 -3.90 0.03 -31.08
C MET A 3 -3.08 -0.75 -30.04
N HIS A 4 -3.53 -0.74 -28.78
CA HIS A 4 -2.99 -1.66 -27.78
C HIS A 4 -3.69 -3.00 -27.98
N ALA A 5 -3.05 -3.92 -28.71
CA ALA A 5 -3.48 -5.31 -28.76
C ALA A 5 -3.64 -5.82 -27.31
N LYS A 6 -4.80 -6.40 -26.99
CA LYS A 6 -5.12 -6.98 -25.67
C LYS A 6 -4.00 -7.96 -25.28
N ARG A 7 -3.09 -7.54 -24.38
CA ARG A 7 -2.04 -8.41 -23.83
C ARG A 7 -2.67 -9.29 -22.75
N SER A 8 -3.34 -10.36 -23.16
CA SER A 8 -3.86 -11.38 -22.25
C SER A 8 -2.75 -12.35 -21.84
N SER A 9 -2.57 -12.54 -20.54
CA SER A 9 -1.60 -13.49 -19.99
C SER A 9 -2.31 -14.72 -19.44
N ARG A 10 -1.91 -15.92 -19.87
CA ARG A 10 -2.51 -17.18 -19.40
C ARG A 10 -2.24 -17.37 -17.91
N VAL A 11 -3.26 -17.80 -17.17
CA VAL A 11 -3.17 -18.09 -15.73
C VAL A 11 -2.53 -19.45 -15.51
N ASP A 12 -1.61 -19.51 -14.56
CA ASP A 12 -1.07 -20.76 -14.01
C ASP A 12 -1.39 -20.87 -12.51
N LEU A 13 -2.37 -21.71 -12.20
CA LEU A 13 -2.83 -21.97 -10.84
C LEU A 13 -1.76 -22.61 -9.94
N SER A 14 -0.82 -23.38 -10.51
CA SER A 14 0.22 -24.04 -9.71
C SER A 14 1.15 -23.03 -9.04
N LEU A 15 1.32 -21.87 -9.69
CA LEU A 15 2.18 -20.78 -9.23
C LEU A 15 1.49 -19.84 -8.23
N TRP A 16 0.17 -19.94 -8.08
CA TRP A 16 -0.56 -19.16 -7.07
C TRP A 16 -0.10 -19.50 -5.65
N SER A 17 -0.25 -18.54 -4.74
CA SER A 17 -0.08 -18.83 -3.31
C SER A 17 -1.07 -19.87 -2.82
N GLU A 18 -0.73 -20.56 -1.73
CA GLU A 18 -1.60 -21.57 -1.12
C GLU A 18 -2.97 -20.99 -0.74
N ALA A 19 -3.00 -19.80 -0.13
CA ALA A 19 -4.24 -19.09 0.18
C ALA A 19 -5.09 -18.83 -1.07
N SER A 20 -4.46 -18.46 -2.20
CA SER A 20 -5.18 -18.24 -3.46
C SER A 20 -5.72 -19.53 -4.05
N ARG A 21 -4.97 -20.64 -3.98
CA ARG A 21 -5.42 -21.97 -4.44
C ARG A 21 -6.57 -22.54 -3.60
N ARG A 22 -6.73 -22.10 -2.35
CA ARG A 22 -7.87 -22.45 -1.49
C ARG A 22 -9.07 -21.50 -1.65
N SER A 23 -8.95 -20.46 -2.48
CA SER A 23 -10.03 -19.50 -2.69
C SER A 23 -11.07 -20.02 -3.68
N MET A 24 -12.28 -19.44 -3.63
CA MET A 24 -13.35 -19.74 -4.60
C MET A 24 -12.91 -19.53 -6.06
N LEU A 25 -12.00 -18.59 -6.31
CA LEU A 25 -11.50 -18.33 -7.67
C LEU A 25 -10.67 -19.50 -8.22
N ALA A 26 -10.05 -20.31 -7.36
CA ALA A 26 -9.33 -21.50 -7.80
C ALA A 26 -10.26 -22.64 -8.25
N ALA A 27 -11.50 -22.68 -7.76
CA ALA A 27 -12.51 -23.63 -8.25
C ALA A 27 -12.97 -23.30 -9.68
N PHE A 28 -12.93 -22.01 -10.05
CA PHE A 28 -13.33 -21.52 -11.38
C PHE A 28 -12.31 -20.49 -11.89
N PRO A 29 -11.09 -20.93 -12.24
CA PRO A 29 -10.02 -20.01 -12.62
C PRO A 29 -10.32 -19.34 -13.95
N PRO A 30 -10.04 -18.03 -14.10
CA PRO A 30 -10.07 -17.41 -15.41
C PRO A 30 -8.98 -18.02 -16.30
N LYS A 31 -9.26 -18.18 -17.60
CA LYS A 31 -8.25 -18.67 -18.56
C LYS A 31 -7.09 -17.69 -18.73
N TYR A 32 -7.37 -16.40 -18.63
CA TYR A 32 -6.41 -15.32 -18.82
C TYR A 32 -6.62 -14.19 -17.82
N TYR A 33 -5.55 -13.54 -17.40
CA TYR A 33 -5.64 -12.21 -16.80
C TYR A 33 -6.04 -11.19 -17.87
N THR A 34 -6.93 -10.28 -17.48
CA THR A 34 -7.46 -9.21 -18.33
C THR A 34 -7.31 -7.88 -17.62
N ASP A 35 -7.12 -6.81 -18.38
CA ASP A 35 -6.87 -5.47 -17.82
C ASP A 35 -8.03 -5.01 -16.92
N ILE A 36 -7.71 -4.63 -15.68
CA ILE A 36 -8.69 -4.13 -14.71
C ILE A 36 -8.52 -2.62 -14.59
N HIS A 37 -9.50 -1.86 -15.04
CA HIS A 37 -9.53 -0.42 -14.86
C HIS A 37 -9.97 -0.07 -13.44
N TYR A 38 -9.34 0.92 -12.82
CA TYR A 38 -9.67 1.37 -11.49
C TYR A 38 -9.36 2.86 -11.32
N VAL A 39 -9.96 3.46 -10.30
CA VAL A 39 -9.70 4.85 -9.91
C VAL A 39 -8.79 4.85 -8.69
N CYS A 40 -7.72 5.63 -8.74
CA CYS A 40 -6.81 5.80 -7.61
C CYS A 40 -7.55 6.45 -6.44
N TYR A 41 -7.59 5.77 -5.31
CA TYR A 41 -8.21 6.25 -4.07
C TYR A 41 -7.64 7.59 -3.61
N HIS A 42 -6.33 7.82 -3.79
CA HIS A 42 -5.67 9.03 -3.31
C HIS A 42 -5.90 10.23 -4.24
N CYS A 43 -5.60 10.09 -5.53
CA CYS A 43 -5.56 11.21 -6.47
C CYS A 43 -6.75 11.28 -7.43
N GLY A 44 -7.69 10.33 -7.38
CA GLY A 44 -8.83 10.23 -8.31
C GLY A 44 -8.47 9.89 -9.76
N GLY A 45 -7.19 9.68 -10.06
CA GLY A 45 -6.72 9.40 -11.41
C GLY A 45 -7.12 8.01 -11.89
N GLN A 46 -7.49 7.89 -13.17
CA GLN A 46 -7.72 6.59 -13.81
C GLN A 46 -6.40 5.82 -13.94
N SER A 47 -6.46 4.51 -13.69
CA SER A 47 -5.32 3.61 -13.77
C SER A 47 -5.77 2.23 -14.22
N VAL A 48 -4.84 1.43 -14.72
CA VAL A 48 -5.11 0.08 -15.22
C VAL A 48 -4.17 -0.91 -14.55
N PHE A 49 -4.72 -1.98 -13.97
CA PHE A 49 -3.96 -3.13 -13.51
C PHE A 49 -3.87 -4.12 -14.66
N LEU A 50 -2.78 -4.04 -15.42
CA LEU A 50 -2.60 -4.82 -16.65
C LEU A 50 -2.60 -6.32 -16.37
N GLY A 51 -3.08 -7.12 -17.33
CA GLY A 51 -3.06 -8.58 -17.22
C GLY A 51 -1.64 -9.15 -17.01
N ALA A 52 -0.63 -8.54 -17.63
CA ALA A 52 0.77 -8.91 -17.43
C ALA A 52 1.25 -8.63 -15.99
N ASP A 53 0.86 -7.49 -15.42
CA ASP A 53 1.20 -7.15 -14.03
C ASP A 53 0.48 -8.06 -13.03
N GLN A 54 -0.74 -8.50 -13.35
CA GLN A 54 -1.48 -9.49 -12.56
C GLN A 54 -0.72 -10.82 -12.49
N LYS A 55 -0.22 -11.31 -13.63
CA LYS A 55 0.62 -12.52 -13.67
C LYS A 55 1.81 -12.40 -12.73
N ILE A 56 2.57 -11.31 -12.82
CA ILE A 56 3.71 -11.07 -11.92
C ILE A 56 3.25 -11.00 -10.46
N THR A 57 2.14 -10.33 -10.18
CA THR A 57 1.62 -10.12 -8.82
C THR A 57 1.18 -11.43 -8.16
N PHE A 58 0.47 -12.29 -8.88
CA PHE A 58 -0.15 -13.48 -8.31
C PHE A 58 0.71 -14.74 -8.44
N GLU A 59 1.50 -14.87 -9.50
CA GLU A 59 2.30 -16.08 -9.77
C GLU A 59 3.75 -15.93 -9.30
N VAL A 60 4.35 -14.75 -9.46
CA VAL A 60 5.75 -14.51 -9.03
C VAL A 60 5.79 -13.99 -7.60
N LYS A 61 5.09 -12.90 -7.31
CA LYS A 61 5.04 -12.30 -5.96
C LYS A 61 4.09 -13.02 -5.01
N ARG A 62 3.36 -14.03 -5.50
CA ARG A 62 2.44 -14.89 -4.74
C ARG A 62 1.46 -14.12 -3.85
N GLN A 63 1.05 -12.93 -4.28
CA GLN A 63 0.02 -12.17 -3.58
C GLN A 63 -1.34 -12.85 -3.69
N TYR A 64 -2.24 -12.55 -2.76
CA TYR A 64 -3.57 -13.15 -2.76
C TYR A 64 -4.36 -12.72 -4.00
N VAL A 65 -4.99 -13.67 -4.71
CA VAL A 65 -5.61 -13.39 -6.02
C VAL A 65 -6.80 -12.42 -5.96
N TRP A 66 -7.45 -12.29 -4.80
CA TRP A 66 -8.54 -11.31 -4.62
C TRP A 66 -8.05 -9.90 -4.25
N GLN A 67 -6.75 -9.68 -4.09
CA GLN A 67 -6.23 -8.33 -3.86
C GLN A 67 -6.59 -7.42 -5.05
N ARG A 68 -7.03 -6.21 -4.73
CA ARG A 68 -7.27 -5.15 -5.70
C ARG A 68 -6.21 -4.07 -5.56
N ARG A 69 -5.81 -3.46 -6.68
CA ARG A 69 -5.05 -2.21 -6.64
C ARG A 69 -6.03 -1.07 -6.38
N VAL A 70 -5.73 -0.26 -5.37
CA VAL A 70 -6.52 0.94 -5.01
C VAL A 70 -5.74 2.24 -5.22
N LEU A 71 -4.44 2.16 -5.49
CA LEU A 71 -3.60 3.30 -5.81
C LEU A 71 -2.99 3.14 -7.20
N CYS A 72 -2.87 4.24 -7.95
CA CYS A 72 -2.01 4.25 -9.14
C CYS A 72 -0.54 4.07 -8.73
N GLU A 73 0.32 3.72 -9.68
CA GLU A 73 1.72 3.42 -9.39
C GLU A 73 2.44 4.58 -8.68
N ARG A 74 2.21 5.82 -9.14
CA ARG A 74 2.78 7.02 -8.51
C ARG A 74 2.38 7.15 -7.04
N CYS A 75 1.09 7.05 -6.73
CA CYS A 75 0.59 7.16 -5.36
C CYS A 75 1.03 5.97 -4.50
N LYS A 76 1.18 4.79 -5.09
CA LYS A 76 1.71 3.62 -4.40
C LYS A 76 3.17 3.84 -3.99
N LEU A 77 4.04 4.26 -4.91
CA LEU A 77 5.46 4.55 -4.63
C LEU A 77 5.60 5.64 -3.56
N GLU A 78 4.81 6.71 -3.64
CA GLU A 78 4.83 7.75 -2.62
C GLU A 78 4.38 7.20 -1.25
N SER A 79 3.33 6.37 -1.21
CA SER A 79 2.91 5.73 0.03
C SER A 79 4.00 4.83 0.63
N GLU A 80 4.79 4.14 -0.21
CA GLU A 80 5.89 3.29 0.24
C GLU A 80 7.03 4.12 0.81
N ARG A 81 7.35 5.27 0.19
CA ARG A 81 8.31 6.26 0.68
C ARG A 81 7.90 6.80 2.05
N LEU A 82 6.66 7.27 2.19
CA LEU A 82 6.12 7.81 3.45
C LEU A 82 6.09 6.75 4.57
N LYS A 83 5.77 5.49 4.24
CA LYS A 83 5.84 4.38 5.20
C LYS A 83 7.28 4.10 5.62
N ALA A 84 8.23 4.15 4.69
CA ALA A 84 9.65 3.94 5.01
C ALA A 84 10.17 5.03 5.95
N GLU A 85 9.79 6.28 5.70
CA GLU A 85 10.11 7.40 6.56
C GLU A 85 9.53 7.23 7.97
N LEU A 86 8.23 6.89 8.07
CA LEU A 86 7.59 6.62 9.37
C LEU A 86 8.28 5.48 10.13
N ARG A 87 8.69 4.41 9.44
CA ARG A 87 9.46 3.32 10.05
C ARG A 87 10.82 3.79 10.57
N SER A 88 11.51 4.65 9.83
CA SER A 88 12.80 5.21 10.24
C SER A 88 12.66 6.06 11.50
N ILE A 89 11.68 6.98 11.55
CA ILE A 89 11.42 7.80 12.75
C ILE A 89 11.07 6.90 13.94
N ARG A 90 10.19 5.91 13.77
CA ARG A 90 9.85 4.94 14.84
C ARG A 90 11.06 4.16 15.34
N LYS A 91 11.98 3.80 14.46
CA LYS A 91 13.23 3.10 14.81
C LYS A 91 14.13 3.99 15.68
N VAL A 92 14.41 5.22 15.22
CA VAL A 92 15.23 6.18 15.97
C VAL A 92 14.61 6.47 17.34
N ARG A 93 13.28 6.65 17.39
CA ARG A 93 12.56 6.90 18.64
C ARG A 93 12.70 5.74 19.62
N LYS A 94 12.58 4.50 19.13
CA LYS A 94 12.79 3.29 19.94
C LYS A 94 14.21 3.19 20.48
N GLU A 95 15.21 3.54 19.67
CA GLU A 95 16.62 3.50 20.06
C GLU A 95 16.99 4.58 21.09
N ARG A 96 16.33 5.75 21.05
CA ARG A 96 16.54 6.86 21.98
C ARG A 96 15.75 6.76 23.29
N GLY A 97 14.73 5.90 23.36
CA GLY A 97 13.93 5.69 24.58
C GLY A 97 13.31 6.99 25.12
N ALA A 98 13.49 7.27 26.41
CA ALA A 98 12.94 8.46 27.07
C ALA A 98 13.40 9.79 26.44
N PHE A 99 14.62 9.84 25.90
CA PHE A 99 15.16 11.05 25.25
C PHE A 99 14.44 11.40 23.94
N ALA A 100 13.68 10.46 23.38
CA ALA A 100 13.02 10.65 22.11
C ALA A 100 11.83 11.62 22.17
N HIS A 101 11.30 11.89 23.37
CA HIS A 101 10.22 12.87 23.58
C HIS A 101 10.71 14.32 23.52
N HIS A 102 12.02 14.56 23.49
CA HIS A 102 12.60 15.91 23.41
C HIS A 102 12.88 16.37 21.97
N ASP A 103 12.69 15.50 20.98
CA ASP A 103 12.88 15.85 19.56
C ASP A 103 11.55 16.28 18.93
N ARG A 104 11.16 17.53 19.22
CA ARG A 104 9.89 18.11 18.76
C ARG A 104 9.72 17.98 17.23
N ALA A 105 10.77 18.21 16.46
CA ALA A 105 10.74 18.12 15.01
C ALA A 105 10.42 16.71 14.52
N GLN A 106 10.98 15.67 15.15
CA GLN A 106 10.62 14.29 14.85
C GLN A 106 9.15 13.98 15.20
N SER A 107 8.65 14.48 16.32
CA SER A 107 7.25 14.31 16.72
C SER A 107 6.27 15.00 15.76
N GLU A 108 6.54 16.22 15.33
CA GLU A 108 5.75 16.95 14.32
C GLU A 108 5.77 16.23 12.97
N ARG A 109 6.94 15.75 12.54
CA ARG A 109 7.06 15.01 11.29
C ARG A 109 6.30 13.68 11.35
N MET A 110 6.43 12.95 12.45
CA MET A 110 5.69 11.70 12.67
C MET A 110 4.18 11.93 12.65
N LEU A 111 3.70 12.98 13.32
CA LEU A 111 2.28 13.35 13.32
C LEU A 111 1.79 13.65 11.89
N THR A 112 2.55 14.44 11.14
CA THR A 112 2.25 14.75 9.73
C THR A 112 2.11 13.48 8.89
N LEU A 113 3.05 12.54 9.02
CA LEU A 113 3.01 11.27 8.28
C LEU A 113 1.79 10.42 8.67
N LEU A 114 1.46 10.34 9.96
CA LEU A 114 0.32 9.57 10.47
C LEU A 114 -1.03 10.16 10.02
N GLN A 115 -1.10 11.48 9.84
CA GLN A 115 -2.28 12.16 9.28
C GLN A 115 -2.36 12.04 7.76
N LEU A 116 -1.23 11.96 7.05
CA LEU A 116 -1.15 11.87 5.59
C LEU A 116 -1.44 10.46 5.05
N LEU A 117 -0.86 9.42 5.66
CA LEU A 117 -0.96 8.04 5.19
C LEU A 117 -2.40 7.52 5.00
N PRO A 118 -3.41 7.89 5.82
CA PRO A 118 -4.80 7.51 5.58
C PRO A 118 -5.36 7.96 4.22
N LYS A 119 -4.84 9.05 3.66
CA LYS A 119 -5.22 9.50 2.30
C LYS A 119 -4.76 8.53 1.21
N TYR A 120 -3.89 7.57 1.53
CA TYR A 120 -3.39 6.50 0.65
C TYR A 120 -4.06 5.14 0.95
N ALA A 121 -5.33 5.14 1.37
CA ALA A 121 -6.10 3.93 1.70
C ALA A 121 -5.49 3.08 2.83
N LEU A 122 -4.81 3.73 3.79
CA LEU A 122 -4.24 3.06 4.97
C LEU A 122 -5.11 3.32 6.20
N ARG A 123 -5.06 2.38 7.14
CA ARG A 123 -5.74 2.54 8.43
C ARG A 123 -5.10 3.70 9.20
N LYS A 124 -5.95 4.59 9.73
CA LYS A 124 -5.54 5.67 10.62
C LYS A 124 -5.15 5.12 12.00
N ASP A 125 -3.97 5.51 12.48
CA ASP A 125 -3.47 5.18 13.82
C ASP A 125 -3.88 6.29 14.80
N THR A 126 -5.13 6.26 15.25
CA THR A 126 -5.72 7.32 16.08
C THR A 126 -5.06 7.45 17.44
N ALA A 127 -4.53 6.35 17.99
CA ALA A 127 -3.86 6.35 19.28
C ALA A 127 -2.52 7.10 19.18
N ALA A 128 -1.68 6.75 18.20
CA ALA A 128 -0.40 7.42 18.01
C ALA A 128 -0.57 8.92 17.68
N ILE A 129 -1.59 9.27 16.90
CA ILE A 129 -1.93 10.68 16.59
C ILE A 129 -2.26 11.45 17.87
N ARG A 130 -3.20 10.95 18.70
CA ARG A 130 -3.59 11.63 19.95
C ARG A 130 -2.44 11.77 20.93
N MET A 131 -1.59 10.75 21.02
CA MET A 131 -0.40 10.78 21.89
C MET A 131 0.57 11.88 21.46
N LEU A 132 0.85 12.01 20.16
CA LEU A 132 1.74 13.05 19.62
C LEU A 132 1.11 14.44 19.71
N GLU A 133 -0.21 14.57 19.48
CA GLU A 133 -0.93 15.84 19.66
C GLU A 133 -0.82 16.33 21.11
N LYS A 134 -0.96 15.43 22.09
CA LYS A 134 -0.75 15.76 23.51
C LYS A 134 0.71 16.16 23.79
N GLU A 135 1.67 15.34 23.37
CA GLU A 135 3.11 15.63 23.57
C GLU A 135 3.53 16.99 22.99
N LEU A 136 3.02 17.36 21.82
CA LEU A 136 3.34 18.63 21.17
C LEU A 136 2.62 19.84 21.79
N GLY A 137 1.47 19.61 22.44
CA GLY A 137 0.70 20.61 23.16
C GLY A 137 1.18 20.85 24.59
N ASP A 138 1.76 19.83 25.24
CA ASP A 138 2.31 19.89 26.61
C ASP A 138 3.70 20.58 26.67
N VAL A 139 4.27 20.99 25.53
CA VAL A 139 5.61 21.62 25.39
C VAL A 139 5.51 23.15 25.20
N VAL A 140 4.48 23.79 25.76
CA VAL A 140 4.31 25.26 25.77
C VAL A 140 4.32 25.76 27.20
#